data_AF-A0A9P4U1F8-F1
#
_entry.id   AF-A0A9P4U1F8-F1
#
_cell.length_a   1.000
_cell.length_b   1.000
_cell.length_c   1.000
_cell.angle_alpha   90.00
_cell.angle_beta   90.00
_cell.angle_gamma   90.00
#
_symmetry.space_group_name_H-M   'P 1'
#
loop_
_entity.id
_entity.type
_entity.pdbx_description
1 polymer ?
#
loop_
_entity_poly.entity_id
_entity_poly.type
_entity_poly.pdbx_seq_one_letter_code
_entity_poly.pdbx_strand_id
1 'polypeptide(L)'
;MDKEMKGWSNKKDPQDLVRQQIELAQRIAKAKQVTPQASVNGNNKSTGGGLRDKLYAPSMARKEQEKSIPDAVFDTAYQKGFLNINGTKCRILRGKFEQMGMEPTADKLVGICKYLQVDIDDVVQISRIQLKSRNAWDRRQGQLLLATACRAGSRTAIVYNLHLAYKQSQFNHSSLAKERNAFNSLVREGTYVPALMLAAKVHESQGNSKAAMDLYMRITSLQDDATFTPIEQSSATNKSESEAELELIQGTDLDICSAWLAMADKHCDGDPDTNPYYDFDKSKECFRRAALDFDDPRAYIFLSQCEDGELFWEDNENSVYNDEDGRKVDERALPLLTSDWINFRIKAAASGDAESAYRLGQVYSLPLEKIDTIKDRVVRDEILNHPCIAWPQRLDNMALSFVNRFRPEPTEDPTGLIQKGMDHAKLRGAQWRALYAEKWFEIAYDAGYSEAILECARIRWFRQFYQQAVELIRPLRSGNPARFGTQWDFIPREALALVQEWMKTPEGESLYKNNQVARECVDEMLVKKKYVLKPLKSGYEASPAVQKLMREKEAAK
;
A
#
# COMPACT_ATOMS: atom_id res chain seq x y z
N MET A 1 38.12 -2.58 -21.54
CA MET A 1 36.74 -2.06 -21.46
C MET A 1 36.73 -0.57 -21.12
N ASP A 2 37.05 -0.12 -19.91
CA ASP A 2 37.00 1.33 -19.56
C ASP A 2 37.99 2.23 -20.32
N LYS A 3 39.09 1.68 -20.84
CA LYS A 3 40.04 2.43 -21.68
C LYS A 3 39.61 2.55 -23.15
N GLU A 4 38.71 1.70 -23.64
CA GLU A 4 38.23 1.76 -25.04
C GLU A 4 37.01 2.68 -25.18
N MET A 5 36.19 2.83 -24.12
CA MET A 5 35.01 3.69 -24.17
C MET A 5 35.32 5.20 -24.18
N LYS A 6 36.51 5.62 -23.72
CA LYS A 6 36.89 7.05 -23.70
C LYS A 6 37.31 7.63 -25.06
N GLY A 7 37.37 6.82 -26.12
CA GLY A 7 37.71 7.27 -27.48
C GLY A 7 36.53 7.60 -28.40
N TRP A 8 35.28 7.45 -27.93
CA TRP A 8 34.10 7.36 -28.81
C TRP A 8 33.27 8.64 -28.95
N SER A 9 33.70 9.79 -28.41
CA SER A 9 32.86 10.98 -28.36
C SER A 9 33.04 11.99 -29.51
N ASN A 10 33.70 11.65 -30.62
CA ASN A 10 33.85 12.59 -31.74
C ASN A 10 33.45 11.98 -33.09
N LYS A 11 32.26 12.39 -33.54
CA LYS A 11 31.67 12.29 -34.89
C LYS A 11 31.82 10.94 -35.61
N LYS A 12 30.82 10.08 -35.49
CA LYS A 12 30.57 9.02 -36.49
C LYS A 12 29.09 8.81 -36.73
N ASP A 13 28.79 8.52 -37.99
CA ASP A 13 27.50 8.21 -38.57
C ASP A 13 26.75 7.13 -37.73
N PRO A 14 25.46 7.31 -37.42
CA PRO A 14 24.67 6.32 -36.68
C PRO A 14 24.74 4.90 -37.26
N GLN A 15 24.95 4.75 -38.57
CA GLN A 15 25.07 3.43 -39.20
C GLN A 15 26.35 2.69 -38.82
N ASP A 16 27.45 3.41 -38.55
CA ASP A 16 28.71 2.79 -38.11
C ASP A 16 28.61 2.25 -36.68
N LEU A 17 27.83 2.90 -35.82
CA LEU A 17 27.57 2.43 -34.45
C LEU A 17 26.81 1.10 -34.45
N VAL A 18 25.78 0.98 -35.28
CA VAL A 18 25.00 -0.27 -35.41
C VAL A 18 25.88 -1.40 -35.97
N ARG A 19 26.71 -1.11 -36.98
CA ARG A 19 27.61 -2.11 -37.58
C ARG A 19 28.66 -2.61 -36.57
N GLN A 20 29.19 -1.71 -35.75
CA GLN A 20 30.16 -2.06 -34.71
C GLN A 20 29.52 -2.83 -33.54
N GLN A 21 28.27 -2.54 -33.18
CA GLN A 21 27.53 -3.33 -32.19
C GLN A 21 27.28 -4.77 -32.67
N ILE A 22 26.96 -4.95 -33.95
CA ILE A 22 26.79 -6.28 -34.56
C ILE A 22 28.11 -7.06 -34.57
N GLU A 23 29.24 -6.43 -34.95
CA GLU A 23 30.56 -7.09 -34.91
C GLU A 23 30.98 -7.48 -33.48
N LEU A 24 30.69 -6.64 -32.49
CA LEU A 24 30.98 -6.93 -31.09
C LEU A 24 30.17 -8.14 -30.59
N ALA A 25 28.88 -8.19 -30.91
CA ALA A 25 28.01 -9.32 -30.57
C ALA A 25 28.51 -10.63 -31.20
N GLN A 26 28.94 -10.59 -32.46
CA GLN A 26 29.52 -11.75 -33.15
C GLN A 26 30.84 -12.22 -32.53
N ARG A 27 31.71 -11.30 -32.07
CA ARG A 27 32.95 -11.65 -31.37
C ARG A 27 32.70 -12.32 -30.02
N ILE A 28 31.71 -11.83 -29.26
CA ILE A 28 31.30 -12.43 -27.98
C ILE A 28 30.74 -13.84 -28.21
N ALA A 29 29.91 -14.03 -29.25
CA ALA A 29 29.39 -15.35 -29.61
C ALA A 29 30.50 -16.33 -30.00
N LYS A 30 31.50 -15.87 -30.75
CA LYS A 30 32.66 -16.69 -31.16
C LYS A 30 33.57 -17.04 -29.98
N ALA A 31 33.76 -16.13 -29.03
CA ALA A 31 34.54 -16.38 -27.81
C ALA A 31 33.86 -17.42 -26.89
N LYS A 32 32.52 -17.48 -26.88
CA LYS A 32 31.77 -18.48 -26.10
C LYS A 32 31.82 -19.89 -26.68
N GLN A 33 32.18 -20.05 -27.96
CA GLN A 33 32.30 -21.38 -28.60
C GLN A 33 33.66 -22.04 -28.38
N VAL A 34 34.66 -21.34 -27.82
CA VAL A 34 35.97 -21.91 -27.51
C VAL A 34 36.01 -22.31 -26.03
N THR A 35 35.65 -23.56 -25.74
CA THR A 35 35.85 -24.18 -24.42
C THR A 35 37.18 -24.95 -24.45
N PRO A 36 38.17 -24.65 -23.60
CA PRO A 36 39.36 -25.48 -23.52
C PRO A 36 39.08 -26.71 -22.64
N GLN A 37 39.12 -27.91 -23.24
CA GLN A 37 39.36 -29.15 -22.52
C GLN A 37 40.82 -29.15 -22.06
N ALA A 38 41.06 -28.94 -20.77
CA ALA A 38 42.35 -29.19 -20.15
C ALA A 38 42.35 -30.61 -19.57
N SER A 39 42.97 -31.55 -20.28
CA SER A 39 43.44 -32.80 -19.70
C SER A 39 44.73 -32.51 -18.94
N VAL A 40 44.74 -32.81 -17.64
CA VAL A 40 45.96 -32.75 -16.82
C VAL A 40 46.42 -34.18 -16.62
N ASN A 41 47.39 -34.59 -17.43
CA ASN A 41 48.21 -35.78 -17.20
C ASN A 41 49.53 -35.32 -16.60
N GLY A 42 49.81 -35.74 -15.37
CA GLY A 42 51.03 -35.37 -14.66
C GLY A 42 51.38 -36.40 -13.61
N ASN A 43 52.13 -37.43 -14.03
CA ASN A 43 52.87 -38.32 -13.14
C ASN A 43 53.83 -37.53 -12.24
N ASN A 44 53.82 -37.78 -10.93
CA ASN A 44 55.04 -37.79 -10.13
C ASN A 44 54.86 -38.59 -8.83
N LYS A 45 55.71 -39.61 -8.69
CA LYS A 45 55.98 -40.31 -7.43
C LYS A 45 56.79 -39.39 -6.50
N SER A 46 56.49 -39.38 -5.20
CA SER A 46 57.45 -39.71 -4.12
C SER A 46 56.97 -39.27 -2.72
N THR A 47 56.94 -40.25 -1.82
CA THR A 47 57.39 -40.26 -0.41
C THR A 47 57.05 -39.14 0.59
N GLY A 48 56.49 -39.57 1.74
CA GLY A 48 56.58 -38.93 3.07
C GLY A 48 55.56 -37.81 3.28
N GLY A 49 54.77 -37.74 4.35
CA GLY A 49 54.89 -38.29 5.68
C GLY A 49 54.51 -37.16 6.66
N GLY A 50 53.35 -37.29 7.32
CA GLY A 50 52.98 -36.54 8.52
C GLY A 50 52.61 -35.05 8.36
N LEU A 51 51.63 -34.62 9.17
CA LEU A 51 51.26 -33.22 9.44
C LEU A 51 50.50 -32.44 8.36
N ARG A 52 49.29 -32.87 7.98
CA ARG A 52 48.28 -31.96 7.39
C ARG A 52 46.82 -32.13 7.84
N ASP A 53 46.55 -32.87 8.91
CA ASP A 53 45.17 -33.10 9.41
C ASP A 53 44.69 -32.13 10.51
N LYS A 54 45.25 -30.92 10.64
CA LYS A 54 44.82 -29.96 11.68
C LYS A 54 44.57 -28.51 11.25
N LEU A 55 44.41 -28.21 9.96
CA LEU A 55 44.22 -26.82 9.49
C LEU A 55 42.99 -26.56 8.61
N TYR A 56 41.97 -27.42 8.66
CA TYR A 56 40.65 -27.14 8.08
C TYR A 56 39.52 -27.43 9.08
N ALA A 57 39.56 -26.78 10.24
CA ALA A 57 38.35 -26.52 11.01
C ALA A 57 37.80 -25.16 10.56
N PRO A 58 36.60 -25.06 9.97
CA PRO A 58 36.09 -23.79 9.49
C PRO A 58 35.80 -22.86 10.67
N SER A 59 36.57 -21.78 10.78
CA SER A 59 36.42 -20.69 11.75
C SER A 59 35.20 -19.78 11.47
N MET A 60 34.26 -20.23 10.65
CA MET A 60 32.98 -19.55 10.34
C MET A 60 31.94 -19.69 11.47
N ALA A 61 32.20 -20.50 12.50
CA ALA A 61 31.20 -20.87 13.50
C ALA A 61 30.84 -19.77 14.54
N ARG A 62 31.35 -18.53 14.45
CA ARG A 62 31.21 -17.59 15.57
C ARG A 62 30.89 -16.13 15.30
N LYS A 63 30.82 -15.63 14.06
CA LYS A 63 30.66 -14.17 13.88
C LYS A 63 29.30 -13.63 13.48
N GLU A 64 28.41 -14.43 12.94
CA GLU A 64 27.00 -14.05 12.84
C GLU A 64 26.18 -15.30 13.10
N GLN A 65 25.84 -15.55 14.37
CA GLN A 65 24.56 -16.22 14.63
C GLN A 65 23.51 -15.26 14.07
N GLU A 66 23.25 -15.36 12.75
CA GLU A 66 22.07 -14.76 12.15
C GLU A 66 20.91 -15.20 13.05
N LYS A 67 20.28 -14.22 13.71
CA LYS A 67 19.19 -14.49 14.64
C LYS A 67 18.15 -15.27 13.82
N SER A 68 17.79 -16.46 14.29
CA SER A 68 16.67 -17.20 13.70
C SER A 68 15.41 -16.36 13.80
N ILE A 69 14.40 -16.65 12.97
CA ILE A 69 13.09 -15.98 13.06
C ILE A 69 12.62 -15.99 14.52
N PRO A 70 12.40 -14.81 15.13
CA PRO A 70 11.91 -14.72 16.50
C PRO A 70 10.55 -15.40 16.64
N ASP A 71 10.34 -16.09 17.76
CA ASP A 71 9.08 -16.81 17.99
C ASP A 71 7.85 -15.91 17.95
N ALA A 72 8.01 -14.64 18.35
CA ALA A 72 6.96 -13.62 18.28
C ALA A 72 6.39 -13.42 16.87
N VAL A 73 7.14 -13.74 15.81
CA VAL A 73 6.66 -13.70 14.42
C VAL A 73 5.57 -14.75 14.20
N PHE A 74 5.72 -15.95 14.77
CA PHE A 74 4.71 -17.01 14.65
C PHE A 74 3.47 -16.70 15.50
N ASP A 75 3.65 -16.14 16.70
CA ASP A 75 2.52 -15.69 17.52
C ASP A 75 1.72 -14.58 16.81
N THR A 76 2.41 -13.60 16.23
CA THR A 76 1.79 -12.52 15.43
C THR A 76 1.09 -13.07 14.19
N ALA A 77 1.72 -14.00 13.48
CA ALA A 77 1.12 -14.62 12.30
C ALA A 77 -0.14 -15.42 12.64
N TYR A 78 -0.17 -16.14 13.77
CA TYR A 78 -1.37 -16.81 14.27
C TYR A 78 -2.47 -15.80 14.66
N GLN A 79 -2.13 -14.76 15.42
CA GLN A 79 -3.09 -13.72 15.83
C GLN A 79 -3.75 -13.00 14.64
N LYS A 80 -3.01 -12.85 13.54
CA LYS A 80 -3.51 -12.25 12.30
C LYS A 80 -4.17 -13.27 11.34
N GLY A 81 -4.31 -14.54 11.73
CA GLY A 81 -4.94 -15.59 10.91
C GLY A 81 -4.08 -16.13 9.75
N PHE A 82 -2.78 -15.83 9.71
CA PHE A 82 -1.86 -16.39 8.71
C PHE A 82 -1.39 -17.82 9.03
N LEU A 83 -1.51 -18.22 10.30
CA LEU A 83 -1.23 -19.58 10.75
C LEU A 83 -2.48 -20.17 11.37
N ASN A 84 -2.78 -21.41 11.02
CA ASN A 84 -3.79 -22.23 11.70
C ASN A 84 -3.21 -22.84 13.00
N ILE A 85 -1.89 -22.88 13.11
CA ILE A 85 -1.16 -23.44 14.24
C ILE A 85 -0.70 -22.31 15.15
N ASN A 86 -1.04 -22.38 16.44
CA ASN A 86 -0.56 -21.40 17.41
C ASN A 86 0.98 -21.40 17.52
N GLY A 87 1.56 -20.26 17.91
CA GLY A 87 3.02 -20.11 17.90
C GLY A 87 3.77 -21.08 18.82
N THR A 88 3.12 -21.57 19.90
CA THR A 88 3.71 -22.61 20.79
C THR A 88 3.87 -23.93 20.06
N LYS A 89 2.84 -24.41 19.35
CA LYS A 89 2.92 -25.63 18.54
C LYS A 89 3.91 -25.46 17.38
N CYS A 90 3.95 -24.29 16.74
CA CYS A 90 4.97 -23.97 15.72
C CYS A 90 6.39 -24.09 16.26
N ARG A 91 6.66 -23.53 17.45
CA ARG A 91 7.97 -23.62 18.11
C ARG A 91 8.36 -25.06 18.40
N ILE A 92 7.44 -25.86 18.96
CA ILE A 92 7.71 -27.28 19.26
C ILE A 92 7.95 -28.07 17.97
N LEU A 93 7.14 -27.83 16.93
CA LEU A 93 7.29 -28.48 15.63
C LEU A 93 8.66 -28.18 15.03
N ARG A 94 9.05 -26.90 14.98
CA ARG A 94 10.36 -26.47 14.49
C ARG A 94 11.49 -27.11 15.28
N GLY A 95 11.44 -27.05 16.61
CA GLY A 95 12.48 -27.63 17.47
C GLY A 95 12.63 -29.15 17.26
N LYS A 96 11.50 -29.89 17.17
CA LYS A 96 11.54 -31.33 16.89
C LYS A 96 11.98 -31.65 15.46
N PHE A 97 11.64 -30.81 14.49
CA PHE A 97 12.07 -30.97 13.10
C PHE A 97 13.58 -30.72 12.95
N GLU A 98 14.11 -29.67 13.57
CA GLU A 98 15.54 -29.36 13.59
C GLU A 98 16.36 -30.48 14.23
N GLN A 99 15.83 -31.14 15.26
CA GLN A 99 16.45 -32.31 15.89
C GLN A 99 16.58 -33.53 14.95
N MET A 100 15.86 -33.57 13.82
CA MET A 100 16.04 -34.64 12.82
C MET A 100 17.32 -34.48 11.98
N GLY A 101 17.97 -33.32 12.03
CA GLY A 101 19.15 -33.04 11.23
C GLY A 101 18.84 -32.78 9.76
N MET A 102 19.78 -33.15 8.88
CA MET A 102 19.76 -32.79 7.46
C MET A 102 18.87 -33.67 6.59
N GLU A 103 18.46 -34.84 7.10
CA GLU A 103 17.67 -35.83 6.36
C GLU A 103 16.37 -36.17 7.11
N PRO A 104 15.45 -35.21 7.28
CA PRO A 104 14.14 -35.47 7.84
C PRO A 104 13.37 -36.46 6.95
N THR A 105 12.69 -37.43 7.57
CA THR A 105 11.85 -38.41 6.89
C THR A 105 10.37 -38.02 6.99
N ALA A 106 9.58 -38.38 5.98
CA ALA A 106 8.15 -38.10 5.93
C ALA A 106 7.41 -38.70 7.15
N ASP A 107 7.68 -39.97 7.48
CA ASP A 107 7.04 -40.67 8.60
C ASP A 107 7.29 -39.98 9.95
N LYS A 108 8.50 -39.44 10.16
CA LYS A 108 8.81 -38.70 11.39
C LYS A 108 8.07 -37.37 11.45
N LEU A 109 7.96 -36.66 10.32
CA LEU A 109 7.17 -35.42 10.26
C LEU A 109 5.70 -35.70 10.54
N VAL A 110 5.12 -36.74 9.94
CA VAL A 110 3.74 -37.20 10.22
C VAL A 110 3.58 -37.56 11.70
N GLY A 111 4.57 -38.24 12.30
CA GLY A 111 4.58 -38.53 13.73
C GLY A 111 4.58 -37.29 14.63
N ILE A 112 5.35 -36.26 14.28
CA ILE A 112 5.32 -34.95 14.98
C ILE A 112 3.96 -34.29 14.84
N CYS A 113 3.42 -34.23 13.62
CA CYS A 113 2.14 -33.58 13.34
C CYS A 113 1.00 -34.26 14.14
N LYS A 114 0.99 -35.60 14.15
CA LYS A 114 0.05 -36.39 14.97
C LYS A 114 0.22 -36.13 16.47
N TYR A 115 1.46 -36.06 16.96
CA TYR A 115 1.74 -35.75 18.37
C TYR A 115 1.25 -34.35 18.78
N LEU A 116 1.41 -33.36 17.89
CA LEU A 116 1.01 -31.98 18.15
C LEU A 116 -0.47 -31.69 17.80
N GLN A 117 -1.19 -32.65 17.23
CA GLN A 117 -2.52 -32.46 16.65
C GLN A 117 -2.51 -31.26 15.69
N VAL A 118 -1.68 -31.38 14.66
CA VAL A 118 -1.47 -30.39 13.59
C VAL A 118 -1.68 -31.11 12.27
N ASP A 119 -2.40 -30.49 11.33
CA ASP A 119 -2.50 -31.04 9.97
C ASP A 119 -1.16 -30.90 9.24
N ILE A 120 -0.81 -31.89 8.41
CA ILE A 120 0.39 -31.82 7.60
C ILE A 120 0.34 -30.65 6.61
N ASP A 121 -0.85 -30.23 6.18
CA ASP A 121 -1.03 -29.09 5.29
C ASP A 121 -0.72 -27.75 5.98
N ASP A 122 -0.98 -27.63 7.28
CA ASP A 122 -0.67 -26.42 8.04
C ASP A 122 0.85 -26.19 8.19
N VAL A 123 1.66 -27.26 8.09
CA VAL A 123 3.13 -27.18 8.10
C VAL A 123 3.66 -26.32 6.93
N VAL A 124 2.91 -26.25 5.83
CA VAL A 124 3.28 -25.41 4.68
C VAL A 124 3.33 -23.95 5.09
N GLN A 125 2.43 -23.47 5.94
CA GLN A 125 2.42 -22.08 6.40
C GLN A 125 3.70 -21.73 7.18
N ILE A 126 4.19 -22.65 8.01
CA ILE A 126 5.48 -22.49 8.73
C ILE A 126 6.63 -22.42 7.71
N SER A 127 6.67 -23.33 6.74
CA SER A 127 7.71 -23.34 5.71
C SER A 127 7.72 -22.05 4.88
N ARG A 128 6.54 -21.48 4.57
CA ARG A 128 6.40 -20.19 3.87
C ARG A 128 7.03 -19.04 4.63
N ILE A 129 6.81 -18.97 5.94
CA ILE A 129 7.42 -17.94 6.81
C ILE A 129 8.95 -18.11 6.78
N GLN A 130 9.44 -19.34 6.93
CA GLN A 130 10.87 -19.64 6.93
C GLN A 130 11.55 -19.33 5.59
N LEU A 131 10.92 -19.65 4.46
CA LEU A 131 11.43 -19.39 3.11
C LEU A 131 11.62 -17.90 2.81
N LYS A 132 10.91 -17.02 3.52
CA LYS A 132 11.02 -15.56 3.40
C LYS A 132 12.01 -14.94 4.38
N SER A 133 12.53 -15.72 5.31
CA SER A 133 13.53 -15.24 6.24
C SER A 133 14.74 -14.67 5.49
N ARG A 134 15.30 -13.59 6.01
CA ARG A 134 16.60 -13.09 5.54
C ARG A 134 17.75 -14.03 5.93
N ASN A 135 17.55 -14.83 6.97
CA ASN A 135 18.50 -15.83 7.44
C ASN A 135 18.58 -17.04 6.50
N ALA A 136 19.79 -17.39 6.06
CA ALA A 136 19.99 -18.49 5.11
C ALA A 136 19.67 -19.87 5.71
N TRP A 137 19.89 -20.04 7.01
CA TRP A 137 19.56 -21.25 7.74
C TRP A 137 18.05 -21.47 7.80
N ASP A 138 17.29 -20.43 8.15
CA ASP A 138 15.82 -20.52 8.19
C ASP A 138 15.24 -20.85 6.80
N ARG A 139 15.75 -20.21 5.73
CA ARG A 139 15.32 -20.54 4.36
C ARG A 139 15.58 -22.01 4.03
N ARG A 140 16.75 -22.52 4.41
CA ARG A 140 17.10 -23.95 4.21
C ARG A 140 16.18 -24.87 5.01
N GLN A 141 15.87 -24.53 6.26
CA GLN A 141 14.91 -25.27 7.08
C GLN A 141 13.51 -25.25 6.45
N GLY A 142 13.06 -24.10 5.95
CA GLY A 142 11.80 -23.97 5.21
C GLY A 142 11.76 -24.87 3.97
N GLN A 143 12.84 -24.91 3.19
CA GLN A 143 12.96 -25.80 2.02
C GLN A 143 12.89 -27.29 2.43
N LEU A 144 13.63 -27.70 3.46
CA LEU A 144 13.63 -29.07 3.96
C LEU A 144 12.26 -29.48 4.52
N LEU A 145 11.61 -28.58 5.26
CA LEU A 145 10.27 -28.78 5.81
C LEU A 145 9.25 -28.96 4.69
N LEU A 146 9.26 -28.07 3.70
CA LEU A 146 8.38 -28.15 2.53
C LEU A 146 8.60 -29.45 1.73
N ALA A 147 9.86 -29.80 1.42
CA ALA A 147 10.17 -31.04 0.70
C ALA A 147 9.78 -32.30 1.48
N THR A 148 9.84 -32.25 2.82
CA THR A 148 9.41 -33.36 3.68
C THR A 148 7.88 -33.46 3.73
N ALA A 149 7.18 -32.33 3.78
CA ALA A 149 5.72 -32.29 3.69
C ALA A 149 5.22 -32.82 2.32
N CYS A 150 5.89 -32.48 1.21
CA CYS A 150 5.61 -33.07 -0.11
C CYS A 150 5.73 -34.61 -0.08
N ARG A 151 6.82 -35.12 0.49
CA ARG A 151 7.04 -36.57 0.63
C ARG A 151 6.03 -37.24 1.58
N ALA A 152 5.50 -36.50 2.54
CA ALA A 152 4.43 -36.94 3.43
C ALA A 152 3.03 -36.93 2.78
N GLY A 153 2.92 -36.48 1.52
CA GLY A 153 1.66 -36.47 0.79
C GLY A 153 0.78 -35.24 1.05
N SER A 154 1.32 -34.17 1.64
CA SER A 154 0.60 -32.89 1.76
C SER A 154 0.27 -32.33 0.37
N ARG A 155 -1.03 -32.19 0.08
CA ARG A 155 -1.52 -31.65 -1.20
C ARG A 155 -1.08 -30.21 -1.36
N THR A 156 -1.21 -29.44 -0.29
CA THR A 156 -0.82 -28.04 -0.21
C THR A 156 0.70 -27.87 -0.42
N ALA A 157 1.52 -28.73 0.17
CA ALA A 157 2.97 -28.67 0.00
C ALA A 157 3.39 -28.97 -1.43
N ILE A 158 2.78 -30.00 -2.06
CA ILE A 158 3.07 -30.39 -3.44
C ILE A 158 2.78 -29.23 -4.40
N VAL A 159 1.59 -28.62 -4.31
CA VAL A 159 1.23 -27.49 -5.16
C VAL A 159 2.14 -26.29 -4.90
N TYR A 160 2.41 -25.96 -3.64
CA TYR A 160 3.24 -24.81 -3.30
C TYR A 160 4.70 -24.98 -3.77
N ASN A 161 5.28 -26.16 -3.59
CA ASN A 161 6.63 -26.46 -4.05
C ASN A 161 6.76 -26.37 -5.58
N LEU A 162 5.77 -26.91 -6.31
CA LEU A 162 5.73 -26.79 -7.76
C LEU A 162 5.45 -25.36 -8.23
N HIS A 163 4.67 -24.58 -7.49
CA HIS A 163 4.47 -23.17 -7.77
C HIS A 163 5.76 -22.35 -7.61
N LEU A 164 6.56 -22.62 -6.58
CA LEU A 164 7.90 -22.02 -6.43
C LEU A 164 8.82 -22.42 -7.61
N ALA A 165 8.80 -23.69 -8.00
CA ALA A 165 9.57 -24.16 -9.15
C ALA A 165 9.10 -23.51 -10.46
N TYR A 166 7.79 -23.32 -10.65
CA TYR A 166 7.21 -22.59 -11.78
C TYR A 166 7.72 -21.15 -11.85
N LYS A 167 7.68 -20.41 -10.73
CA LYS A 167 8.21 -19.04 -10.65
C LYS A 167 9.70 -18.94 -10.97
N GLN A 168 10.45 -20.05 -10.81
CA GLN A 168 11.87 -20.14 -11.12
C GLN A 168 12.16 -20.73 -12.51
N SER A 169 11.13 -20.96 -13.33
CA SER A 169 11.25 -21.67 -14.62
C SER A 169 11.87 -23.08 -14.50
N GLN A 170 11.71 -23.71 -13.33
CA GLN A 170 12.22 -25.04 -12.99
C GLN A 170 11.10 -26.08 -12.82
N PHE A 171 9.86 -25.77 -13.24
CA PHE A 171 8.72 -26.68 -13.10
C PHE A 171 9.01 -28.09 -13.66
N ASN A 172 9.73 -28.18 -14.78
CA ASN A 172 10.08 -29.44 -15.46
C ASN A 172 11.38 -30.10 -14.99
N HIS A 173 12.01 -29.60 -13.91
CA HIS A 173 13.28 -30.14 -13.41
C HIS A 173 13.15 -31.62 -12.98
N SER A 174 14.14 -32.45 -13.29
CA SER A 174 14.07 -33.92 -13.06
C SER A 174 13.88 -34.30 -11.58
N SER A 175 14.43 -33.50 -10.66
CA SER A 175 14.28 -33.71 -9.21
C SER A 175 12.84 -33.60 -8.71
N LEU A 176 11.94 -32.97 -9.46
CA LEU A 176 10.54 -32.75 -9.10
C LEU A 176 9.59 -33.76 -9.76
N ALA A 177 10.12 -34.84 -10.34
CA ALA A 177 9.29 -35.80 -11.09
C ALA A 177 8.23 -36.49 -10.21
N LYS A 178 8.55 -36.79 -8.94
CA LYS A 178 7.60 -37.42 -8.02
C LYS A 178 6.47 -36.47 -7.64
N GLU A 179 6.82 -35.22 -7.34
CA GLU A 179 5.89 -34.15 -7.00
C GLU A 179 4.98 -33.84 -8.19
N ARG A 180 5.51 -33.77 -9.41
CA ARG A 180 4.70 -33.61 -10.63
C ARG A 180 3.73 -34.75 -10.86
N ASN A 181 4.14 -36.00 -10.61
CA ASN A 181 3.24 -37.14 -10.74
C ASN A 181 2.08 -37.07 -9.73
N ALA A 182 2.38 -36.70 -8.48
CA ALA A 182 1.34 -36.50 -7.46
C ALA A 182 0.42 -35.32 -7.81
N PHE A 183 0.99 -34.20 -8.27
CA PHE A 183 0.25 -33.04 -8.76
C PHE A 183 -0.68 -33.38 -9.92
N ASN A 184 -0.22 -34.14 -10.91
CA ASN A 184 -1.05 -34.58 -12.03
C ASN A 184 -2.21 -35.49 -11.58
N SER A 185 -2.07 -36.21 -10.47
CA SER A 185 -3.20 -36.93 -9.86
C SER A 185 -4.20 -35.97 -9.23
N LEU A 186 -3.75 -34.92 -8.52
CA LEU A 186 -4.63 -33.88 -7.96
C LEU A 186 -5.40 -33.11 -9.05
N VAL A 187 -4.75 -32.79 -10.17
CA VAL A 187 -5.39 -32.14 -11.32
C VAL A 187 -6.45 -33.06 -11.97
N ARG A 188 -6.18 -34.37 -12.02
CA ARG A 188 -7.15 -35.36 -12.55
C ARG A 188 -8.35 -35.55 -11.64
N GLU A 189 -8.15 -35.61 -10.31
CA GLU A 189 -9.23 -35.54 -9.32
C GLU A 189 -10.09 -34.30 -9.59
N GLY A 190 -9.43 -33.17 -9.78
CA GLY A 190 -10.00 -31.92 -10.29
C GLY A 190 -11.11 -31.32 -9.45
N THR A 191 -11.01 -31.53 -8.14
CA THR A 191 -11.73 -30.81 -7.09
C THR A 191 -10.80 -29.87 -6.32
N TYR A 192 -9.48 -30.04 -6.45
CA TYR A 192 -8.50 -29.25 -5.70
C TYR A 192 -8.09 -27.99 -6.49
N VAL A 193 -8.80 -26.88 -6.21
CA VAL A 193 -8.64 -25.59 -6.91
C VAL A 193 -7.19 -25.13 -7.05
N PRO A 194 -6.33 -25.14 -6.01
CA PRO A 194 -4.95 -24.65 -6.17
C PRO A 194 -4.13 -25.46 -7.19
N ALA A 195 -4.39 -26.77 -7.31
CA ALA A 195 -3.72 -27.59 -8.31
C ALA A 195 -4.22 -27.29 -9.73
N LEU A 196 -5.53 -27.13 -9.90
CA LEU A 196 -6.12 -26.75 -11.18
C LEU A 196 -5.59 -25.38 -11.64
N MET A 197 -5.54 -24.40 -10.74
CA MET A 197 -5.07 -23.05 -11.05
C MET A 197 -3.60 -23.04 -11.44
N LEU A 198 -2.75 -23.80 -10.73
CA LEU A 198 -1.35 -23.94 -11.12
C LEU A 198 -1.19 -24.64 -12.48
N ALA A 199 -2.01 -25.65 -12.76
CA ALA A 199 -1.99 -26.35 -14.05
C ALA A 199 -2.39 -25.41 -15.19
N ALA A 200 -3.39 -24.56 -14.99
CA ALA A 200 -3.82 -23.57 -15.96
C ALA A 200 -2.69 -22.57 -16.28
N LYS A 201 -2.01 -22.04 -15.25
CA LYS A 201 -0.84 -21.17 -15.43
C LYS A 201 0.33 -21.83 -16.16
N VAL A 202 0.54 -23.13 -15.93
CA VAL A 202 1.56 -23.91 -16.64
C VAL A 202 1.18 -24.04 -18.12
N HIS A 203 -0.07 -24.39 -18.43
CA HIS A 203 -0.55 -24.46 -19.82
C HIS A 203 -0.47 -23.12 -20.54
N GLU A 204 -0.82 -22.03 -19.85
CA GLU A 204 -0.71 -20.67 -20.37
C GLU A 204 0.74 -20.31 -20.71
N SER A 205 1.68 -20.58 -19.81
CA SER A 205 3.12 -20.34 -20.06
C SER A 205 3.70 -21.17 -21.22
N GLN A 206 3.02 -22.26 -21.59
CA GLN A 206 3.37 -23.12 -22.72
C GLN A 206 2.69 -22.69 -24.03
N GLY A 207 1.91 -21.61 -24.01
CA GLY A 207 1.13 -21.14 -25.16
C GLY A 207 -0.11 -21.99 -25.44
N ASN A 208 -0.51 -22.89 -24.53
CA ASN A 208 -1.73 -23.68 -24.67
C ASN A 208 -2.92 -22.98 -24.01
N SER A 209 -3.33 -21.84 -24.58
CA SER A 209 -4.41 -21.00 -24.06
C SER A 209 -5.73 -21.77 -23.92
N LYS A 210 -6.01 -22.71 -24.83
CA LYS A 210 -7.22 -23.54 -24.79
C LYS A 210 -7.27 -24.40 -23.54
N ALA A 211 -6.21 -25.15 -23.26
CA ALA A 211 -6.18 -26.01 -22.07
C ALA A 211 -6.19 -25.20 -20.77
N ALA A 212 -5.56 -24.01 -20.76
CA ALA A 212 -5.65 -23.09 -19.63
C ALA A 212 -7.09 -22.62 -19.39
N MET A 213 -7.78 -22.20 -20.45
CA MET A 213 -9.18 -21.75 -20.38
C MET A 213 -10.12 -22.87 -19.91
N ASP A 214 -9.97 -24.09 -20.42
CA ASP A 214 -10.75 -25.25 -19.98
C ASP A 214 -10.58 -25.52 -18.48
N LEU A 215 -9.38 -25.33 -17.94
CA LEU A 215 -9.12 -25.45 -16.51
C LEU A 215 -9.70 -24.28 -15.71
N TYR A 216 -9.62 -23.05 -16.19
CA TYR A 216 -10.24 -21.90 -15.51
C TYR A 216 -11.77 -22.05 -15.44
N MET A 217 -12.42 -22.42 -16.55
CA MET A 217 -13.86 -22.71 -16.57
C MET A 217 -14.24 -23.85 -15.61
N ARG A 218 -13.38 -24.87 -15.49
CA ARG A 218 -13.59 -25.94 -14.52
C ARG A 218 -13.47 -25.45 -13.07
N ILE A 219 -12.54 -24.54 -12.78
CA ILE A 219 -12.39 -23.96 -11.43
C ILE A 219 -13.63 -23.15 -11.07
N THR A 220 -14.12 -22.33 -11.97
CA THR A 220 -15.29 -21.49 -11.70
C THR A 220 -16.57 -22.30 -11.59
N SER A 221 -16.71 -23.39 -12.36
CA SER A 221 -17.86 -24.30 -12.21
C SER A 221 -17.90 -25.02 -10.86
N LEU A 222 -16.77 -25.15 -10.14
CA LEU A 222 -16.77 -25.70 -8.78
C LEU A 222 -17.49 -24.78 -7.79
N GLN A 223 -17.53 -23.46 -8.03
CA GLN A 223 -18.23 -22.51 -7.16
C GLN A 223 -19.75 -22.71 -7.19
N ASP A 224 -20.30 -23.08 -8.35
CA ASP A 224 -21.73 -23.30 -8.55
C ASP A 224 -22.21 -24.68 -8.06
N ASP A 225 -21.29 -25.59 -7.75
CA ASP A 225 -21.62 -26.89 -7.19
C ASP A 225 -22.02 -26.74 -5.71
N ALA A 226 -23.30 -26.97 -5.40
CA ALA A 226 -23.84 -26.85 -4.04
C ALA A 226 -23.13 -27.77 -3.01
N THR A 227 -22.39 -28.79 -3.47
CA THR A 227 -21.59 -29.66 -2.61
C THR A 227 -20.19 -29.14 -2.35
N PHE A 228 -19.75 -28.14 -3.11
CA PHE A 228 -18.48 -27.47 -2.89
C PHE A 228 -18.61 -26.53 -1.68
N THR A 229 -18.18 -27.02 -0.53
CA THR A 229 -17.83 -26.13 0.58
C THR A 229 -16.52 -25.45 0.21
N PRO A 230 -16.49 -24.12 0.02
CA PRO A 230 -15.22 -23.41 -0.09
C PRO A 230 -14.37 -23.83 1.11
N ILE A 231 -13.10 -24.17 0.87
CA ILE A 231 -12.14 -24.22 1.96
C ILE A 231 -12.22 -22.82 2.56
N GLU A 232 -12.79 -22.68 3.77
CA GLU A 232 -12.98 -21.39 4.43
C GLU A 232 -11.64 -20.65 4.41
N GLN A 233 -11.50 -19.71 3.47
CA GLN A 233 -10.45 -18.72 3.53
C GLN A 233 -10.82 -17.91 4.77
N SER A 234 -10.13 -18.17 5.88
CA SER A 234 -10.46 -17.58 7.18
C SER A 234 -10.76 -16.11 6.99
N SER A 235 -12.01 -15.73 7.27
CA SER A 235 -12.53 -14.38 7.07
C SER A 235 -11.59 -13.36 7.69
N ALA A 236 -10.82 -12.66 6.86
CA ALA A 236 -9.89 -11.63 7.28
C ALA A 236 -10.69 -10.36 7.64
N THR A 237 -11.26 -10.33 8.84
CA THR A 237 -11.86 -9.12 9.41
C THR A 237 -10.76 -8.13 9.79
N ASN A 238 -10.86 -6.91 9.26
CA ASN A 238 -10.14 -5.68 9.63
C ASN A 238 -8.61 -5.73 9.50
N LYS A 239 -8.16 -5.47 8.27
CA LYS A 239 -6.76 -5.37 7.88
C LYS A 239 -6.23 -3.94 8.05
N SER A 240 -5.11 -3.79 8.75
CA SER A 240 -4.44 -2.49 9.00
C SER A 240 -3.20 -2.33 8.11
N GLU A 241 -2.84 -1.10 7.74
CA GLU A 241 -1.79 -0.70 6.78
C GLU A 241 -0.36 -1.32 6.97
N SER A 242 -0.09 -2.10 8.02
CA SER A 242 1.17 -2.84 8.19
C SER A 242 1.24 -4.16 7.38
N GLU A 243 0.41 -4.34 6.36
CA GLU A 243 0.13 -5.63 5.73
C GLU A 243 0.90 -5.96 4.46
N ALA A 244 1.62 -5.01 3.86
CA ALA A 244 2.39 -5.26 2.64
C ALA A 244 3.49 -6.34 2.81
N GLU A 245 4.05 -6.52 4.02
CA GLU A 245 5.02 -7.61 4.30
C GLU A 245 4.34 -8.96 4.65
N LEU A 246 3.05 -8.96 4.99
CA LEU A 246 2.27 -10.11 5.46
C LEU A 246 1.31 -10.68 4.40
N GLU A 247 0.80 -9.88 3.46
CA GLU A 247 0.02 -10.32 2.28
C GLU A 247 0.78 -11.33 1.42
N LEU A 248 2.11 -11.23 1.42
CA LEU A 248 2.98 -12.18 0.75
C LEU A 248 2.69 -13.63 1.24
N ILE A 249 2.22 -13.84 2.48
CA ILE A 249 1.95 -15.16 3.10
C ILE A 249 0.57 -15.71 2.72
N GLN A 250 -0.34 -14.91 2.14
CA GLN A 250 -1.61 -15.38 1.57
C GLN A 250 -1.62 -15.35 0.04
N GLY A 251 -0.75 -14.56 -0.61
CA GLY A 251 -0.67 -14.35 -2.06
C GLY A 251 -0.17 -15.52 -2.91
N THR A 252 -0.83 -16.66 -2.83
CA THR A 252 -0.86 -17.57 -3.97
C THR A 252 -2.10 -17.23 -4.77
N ASP A 253 -1.92 -16.64 -5.94
CA ASP A 253 -2.93 -16.44 -7.00
C ASP A 253 -3.45 -17.79 -7.54
N LEU A 254 -3.89 -18.66 -6.62
CA LEU A 254 -4.24 -20.07 -6.78
C LEU A 254 -5.65 -20.33 -6.19
N ASP A 255 -6.54 -19.35 -6.29
CA ASP A 255 -7.91 -19.40 -5.82
C ASP A 255 -8.92 -19.17 -6.95
N ILE A 256 -10.21 -19.27 -6.60
CA ILE A 256 -11.33 -19.14 -7.55
C ILE A 256 -11.39 -17.71 -8.11
N CYS A 257 -11.18 -16.69 -7.28
CA CYS A 257 -11.12 -15.30 -7.73
C CYS A 257 -10.05 -15.09 -8.81
N SER A 258 -8.84 -15.63 -8.59
CA SER A 258 -7.75 -15.58 -9.58
C SER A 258 -8.12 -16.28 -10.88
N ALA A 259 -8.94 -17.34 -10.85
CA ALA A 259 -9.43 -17.99 -12.05
C ALA A 259 -10.43 -17.09 -12.80
N TRP A 260 -11.36 -16.44 -12.10
CA TRP A 260 -12.26 -15.46 -12.71
C TRP A 260 -11.51 -14.32 -13.38
N LEU A 261 -10.53 -13.74 -12.69
CA LEU A 261 -9.69 -12.67 -13.25
C LEU A 261 -8.90 -13.14 -14.47
N ALA A 262 -8.29 -14.33 -14.41
CA ALA A 262 -7.55 -14.88 -15.54
C ALA A 262 -8.45 -15.14 -16.77
N MET A 263 -9.68 -15.61 -16.57
CA MET A 263 -10.65 -15.71 -17.68
C MET A 263 -11.05 -14.34 -18.21
N ALA A 264 -11.26 -13.37 -17.32
CA ALA A 264 -11.64 -12.02 -17.69
C ALA A 264 -10.57 -11.39 -18.58
N ASP A 265 -9.30 -11.50 -18.16
CA ASP A 265 -8.14 -11.06 -18.94
C ASP A 265 -8.09 -11.75 -20.31
N LYS A 266 -8.32 -13.07 -20.38
CA LYS A 266 -8.33 -13.80 -21.66
C LYS A 266 -9.46 -13.41 -22.60
N HIS A 267 -10.59 -12.97 -22.05
CA HIS A 267 -11.74 -12.52 -22.82
C HIS A 267 -11.60 -11.07 -23.31
N CYS A 268 -10.77 -10.23 -22.65
CA CYS A 268 -10.53 -8.85 -23.10
C CYS A 268 -9.18 -8.63 -23.80
N ASP A 269 -8.19 -9.51 -23.61
CA ASP A 269 -6.87 -9.36 -24.21
C ASP A 269 -6.86 -9.76 -25.70
N GLY A 270 -6.14 -8.99 -26.51
CA GLY A 270 -5.92 -9.26 -27.93
C GLY A 270 -6.95 -8.67 -28.90
N ASP A 271 -6.62 -8.77 -30.18
CA ASP A 271 -7.47 -8.33 -31.28
C ASP A 271 -8.65 -9.33 -31.44
N PRO A 272 -9.91 -8.86 -31.50
CA PRO A 272 -11.09 -9.68 -31.77
C PRO A 272 -10.94 -10.62 -32.96
N ASP A 273 -10.15 -10.24 -33.97
CA ASP A 273 -9.93 -11.02 -35.18
C ASP A 273 -8.90 -12.16 -34.98
N THR A 274 -8.06 -12.07 -33.94
CA THR A 274 -6.95 -13.02 -33.70
C THR A 274 -7.12 -13.87 -32.46
N ASN A 275 -7.80 -13.37 -31.43
CA ASN A 275 -8.07 -14.11 -30.22
C ASN A 275 -9.45 -14.79 -30.30
N PRO A 276 -9.52 -16.12 -30.46
CA PRO A 276 -10.81 -16.83 -30.53
C PRO A 276 -11.60 -16.79 -29.23
N TYR A 277 -10.99 -16.31 -28.14
CA TYR A 277 -11.64 -16.13 -26.84
C TYR A 277 -12.10 -14.69 -26.60
N TYR A 278 -11.82 -13.73 -27.49
CA TYR A 278 -12.25 -12.35 -27.30
C TYR A 278 -13.77 -12.28 -27.20
N ASP A 279 -14.25 -11.80 -26.05
CA ASP A 279 -15.67 -11.62 -25.75
C ASP A 279 -15.77 -10.63 -24.58
N PHE A 280 -15.87 -9.34 -24.92
CA PHE A 280 -15.85 -8.26 -23.94
C PHE A 280 -16.98 -8.38 -22.90
N ASP A 281 -18.17 -8.82 -23.31
CA ASP A 281 -19.29 -9.02 -22.40
C ASP A 281 -19.01 -10.15 -21.39
N LYS A 282 -18.41 -11.26 -21.84
CA LYS A 282 -17.95 -12.32 -20.93
C LYS A 282 -16.83 -11.85 -20.02
N SER A 283 -15.89 -11.03 -20.51
CA SER A 283 -14.85 -10.44 -19.67
C SER A 283 -15.47 -9.62 -18.54
N LYS A 284 -16.41 -8.73 -18.89
CA LYS A 284 -17.14 -7.91 -17.92
C LYS A 284 -17.88 -8.75 -16.89
N GLU A 285 -18.55 -9.83 -17.29
CA GLU A 285 -19.20 -10.75 -16.34
C GLU A 285 -18.19 -11.45 -15.42
N CYS A 286 -17.04 -11.89 -15.93
CA CYS A 286 -15.99 -12.50 -15.11
C CYS A 286 -15.44 -11.52 -14.07
N PHE A 287 -15.16 -10.27 -14.47
CA PHE A 287 -14.80 -9.22 -13.52
C PHE A 287 -15.94 -8.92 -12.54
N ARG A 288 -17.21 -8.94 -12.98
CA ARG A 288 -18.37 -8.76 -12.09
C ARG A 288 -18.41 -9.82 -11.00
N ARG A 289 -18.14 -11.08 -11.34
CA ARG A 289 -18.02 -12.19 -10.38
C ARG A 289 -16.85 -12.00 -9.42
N ALA A 290 -15.65 -11.68 -9.92
CA ALA A 290 -14.49 -11.41 -9.08
C ALA A 290 -14.74 -10.23 -8.11
N ALA A 291 -15.42 -9.18 -8.57
CA ALA A 291 -15.78 -8.03 -7.77
C ALA A 291 -16.86 -8.35 -6.73
N LEU A 292 -18.01 -8.88 -7.14
CA LEU A 292 -19.17 -9.00 -6.26
C LEU A 292 -19.10 -10.21 -5.33
N ASP A 293 -18.54 -11.33 -5.79
CA ASP A 293 -18.50 -12.57 -5.01
C ASP A 293 -17.24 -12.66 -4.13
N PHE A 294 -16.15 -11.99 -4.53
CA PHE A 294 -14.84 -12.08 -3.86
C PHE A 294 -14.26 -10.73 -3.40
N ASP A 295 -14.95 -9.62 -3.67
CA ASP A 295 -14.53 -8.26 -3.29
C ASP A 295 -13.13 -7.88 -3.83
N ASP A 296 -12.74 -8.39 -5.01
CA ASP A 296 -11.40 -8.11 -5.56
C ASP A 296 -11.32 -6.66 -6.08
N PRO A 297 -10.33 -5.87 -5.58
CA PRO A 297 -10.21 -4.46 -5.96
C PRO A 297 -9.88 -4.26 -7.43
N ARG A 298 -9.11 -5.15 -8.06
CA ARG A 298 -8.75 -5.02 -9.48
C ARG A 298 -9.97 -5.14 -10.36
N ALA A 299 -10.90 -6.01 -9.96
CA ALA A 299 -12.16 -6.18 -10.65
C ALA A 299 -13.04 -4.93 -10.55
N TYR A 300 -13.11 -4.28 -9.39
CA TYR A 300 -13.82 -3.00 -9.27
C TYR A 300 -13.20 -1.90 -10.14
N ILE A 301 -11.87 -1.82 -10.20
CA ILE A 301 -11.17 -0.86 -11.07
C ILE A 301 -11.56 -1.10 -12.53
N PHE A 302 -11.43 -2.35 -13.02
CA PHE A 302 -11.78 -2.69 -14.40
C PHE A 302 -13.25 -2.37 -14.72
N LEU A 303 -14.18 -2.76 -13.85
CA LEU A 303 -15.59 -2.50 -14.06
C LEU A 303 -15.91 -1.01 -14.08
N SER A 304 -15.24 -0.20 -13.23
CA SER A 304 -15.40 1.25 -13.29
C SER A 304 -14.91 1.83 -14.62
N GLN A 305 -13.80 1.33 -15.19
CA GLN A 305 -13.31 1.74 -16.50
C GLN A 305 -14.26 1.34 -17.64
N CYS A 306 -14.98 0.22 -17.50
CA CYS A 306 -16.03 -0.18 -18.46
C CYS A 306 -17.21 0.79 -18.44
N GLU A 307 -17.61 1.26 -17.25
CA GLU A 307 -18.70 2.23 -17.11
C GLU A 307 -18.30 3.63 -17.57
N ASP A 308 -17.02 4.00 -17.44
CA ASP A 308 -16.45 5.26 -17.95
C ASP A 308 -16.50 5.38 -19.48
N GLY A 309 -16.66 4.25 -20.19
CA GLY A 309 -16.36 4.16 -21.62
C GLY A 309 -14.87 4.35 -21.95
N GLU A 310 -14.00 4.58 -20.96
CA GLU A 310 -12.54 4.76 -21.07
C GLU A 310 -11.85 3.63 -21.83
N LEU A 311 -12.38 2.40 -21.79
CA LEU A 311 -11.86 1.26 -22.57
C LEU A 311 -11.97 1.41 -24.10
N PHE A 312 -12.75 2.38 -24.60
CA PHE A 312 -12.99 2.60 -26.03
C PHE A 312 -12.55 3.98 -26.55
N TRP A 313 -12.00 4.84 -25.70
CA TRP A 313 -11.60 6.19 -26.11
C TRP A 313 -10.12 6.20 -26.53
N GLU A 314 -9.86 6.30 -27.83
CA GLU A 314 -8.55 6.72 -28.32
C GLU A 314 -8.20 8.11 -27.75
N ASP A 315 -6.97 8.27 -27.26
CA ASP A 315 -6.40 9.49 -26.64
C ASP A 315 -6.72 10.74 -27.45
N ASN A 316 -7.84 11.38 -27.15
CA ASN A 316 -8.24 12.61 -27.81
C ASN A 316 -8.03 13.75 -26.83
N GLU A 317 -6.78 14.24 -26.74
CA GLU A 317 -6.22 15.21 -25.78
C GLU A 317 -6.99 16.56 -25.64
N ASN A 318 -8.03 16.78 -26.42
CA ASN A 318 -8.73 18.06 -26.54
C ASN A 318 -9.89 18.33 -25.53
N SER A 319 -10.13 17.51 -24.48
CA SER A 319 -11.26 17.73 -23.52
C SER A 319 -10.89 18.13 -22.10
N VAL A 320 -9.64 18.51 -21.87
CA VAL A 320 -9.17 18.82 -20.52
C VAL A 320 -9.23 20.34 -20.28
N TYR A 321 -10.01 20.79 -19.30
CA TYR A 321 -9.97 22.18 -18.80
C TYR A 321 -9.25 22.25 -17.47
N ASN A 322 -8.79 23.44 -17.10
CA ASN A 322 -8.23 23.69 -15.77
C ASN A 322 -9.35 24.21 -14.86
N ASP A 323 -9.52 23.60 -13.68
CA ASP A 323 -10.36 24.15 -12.61
C ASP A 323 -9.79 25.48 -12.08
N GLU A 324 -10.49 26.11 -11.14
CA GLU A 324 -10.08 27.40 -10.54
C GLU A 324 -8.73 27.31 -9.82
N ASP A 325 -8.31 26.12 -9.41
CA ASP A 325 -7.01 25.82 -8.80
C ASP A 325 -5.92 25.48 -9.84
N GLY A 326 -6.25 25.48 -11.13
CA GLY A 326 -5.33 25.14 -12.22
C GLY A 326 -5.16 23.64 -12.47
N ARG A 327 -6.01 22.78 -11.92
CA ARG A 327 -5.97 21.32 -12.09
C ARG A 327 -6.76 20.91 -13.32
N LYS A 328 -6.18 20.00 -14.07
CA LYS A 328 -6.80 19.40 -15.26
C LYS A 328 -7.98 18.50 -14.87
N VAL A 329 -9.19 18.88 -15.27
CA VAL A 329 -10.43 18.10 -15.10
C VAL A 329 -10.92 17.70 -16.50
N ASP A 330 -11.22 16.41 -16.67
CA ASP A 330 -11.77 15.89 -17.93
C ASP A 330 -13.30 16.01 -17.93
N GLU A 331 -13.85 16.90 -18.77
CA GLU A 331 -15.31 17.08 -18.85
C GLU A 331 -16.03 15.88 -19.45
N ARG A 332 -15.34 14.98 -20.17
CA ARG A 332 -15.98 13.83 -20.81
C ARG A 332 -16.43 12.76 -19.83
N ALA A 333 -15.86 12.72 -18.63
CA ALA A 333 -16.27 11.79 -17.58
C ALA A 333 -17.63 12.16 -16.97
N LEU A 334 -17.98 13.45 -16.94
CA LEU A 334 -19.19 13.98 -16.28
C LEU A 334 -20.53 13.41 -16.77
N PRO A 335 -20.78 13.29 -18.09
CA PRO A 335 -22.05 12.80 -18.60
C PRO A 335 -22.23 11.28 -18.45
N LEU A 336 -21.16 10.57 -18.06
CA LEU A 336 -21.08 9.10 -18.02
C LEU A 336 -21.03 8.56 -16.59
N LEU A 337 -21.08 9.41 -15.57
CA LEU A 337 -21.15 8.97 -14.17
C LEU A 337 -22.45 8.19 -13.92
N THR A 338 -22.32 6.86 -13.82
CA THR A 338 -23.40 5.94 -13.42
C THR A 338 -23.28 5.58 -11.95
N SER A 339 -24.40 5.16 -11.35
CA SER A 339 -24.40 4.64 -9.97
C SER A 339 -23.47 3.43 -9.80
N ASP A 340 -23.41 2.55 -10.79
CA ASP A 340 -22.47 1.42 -10.81
C ASP A 340 -21.01 1.91 -10.79
N TRP A 341 -20.68 2.94 -11.58
CA TRP A 341 -19.34 3.54 -11.58
C TRP A 341 -18.92 4.03 -10.19
N ILE A 342 -19.77 4.83 -9.53
CA ILE A 342 -19.47 5.37 -8.19
C ILE A 342 -19.27 4.23 -7.20
N ASN A 343 -20.17 3.24 -7.21
CA ASN A 343 -20.09 2.11 -6.30
C ASN A 343 -18.79 1.32 -6.48
N PHE A 344 -18.39 1.04 -7.72
CA PHE A 344 -17.14 0.34 -7.99
C PHE A 344 -15.92 1.17 -7.58
N ARG A 345 -15.87 2.46 -7.90
CA ARG A 345 -14.76 3.34 -7.49
C ARG A 345 -14.66 3.48 -5.97
N ILE A 346 -15.79 3.58 -5.25
CA ILE A 346 -15.80 3.66 -3.78
C ILE A 346 -15.18 2.39 -3.19
N LYS A 347 -15.57 1.23 -3.70
CA LYS A 347 -15.02 -0.05 -3.23
C LYS A 347 -13.55 -0.20 -3.58
N ALA A 348 -13.14 0.14 -4.80
CA ALA A 348 -11.72 0.16 -5.19
C ALA A 348 -10.90 1.10 -4.29
N ALA A 349 -11.39 2.31 -4.04
CA ALA A 349 -10.74 3.29 -3.15
C ALA A 349 -10.66 2.79 -1.70
N ALA A 350 -11.72 2.17 -1.19
CA ALA A 350 -11.74 1.57 0.15
C ALA A 350 -10.72 0.43 0.30
N SER A 351 -10.47 -0.30 -0.79
CA SER A 351 -9.42 -1.32 -0.88
C SER A 351 -8.01 -0.75 -1.10
N GLY A 352 -7.84 0.57 -1.08
CA GLY A 352 -6.55 1.25 -1.16
C GLY A 352 -6.13 1.72 -2.56
N ASP A 353 -7.01 1.66 -3.57
CA ASP A 353 -6.69 2.17 -4.90
C ASP A 353 -6.66 3.71 -4.94
N ALA A 354 -5.44 4.25 -5.06
CA ALA A 354 -5.21 5.69 -5.04
C ALA A 354 -5.82 6.42 -6.24
N GLU A 355 -5.86 5.78 -7.41
CA GLU A 355 -6.45 6.38 -8.60
C GLU A 355 -7.96 6.52 -8.44
N SER A 356 -8.66 5.48 -8.01
CA SER A 356 -10.09 5.55 -7.75
C SER A 356 -10.43 6.56 -6.65
N ALA A 357 -9.63 6.64 -5.59
CA ALA A 357 -9.78 7.67 -4.56
C ALA A 357 -9.61 9.09 -5.13
N TYR A 358 -8.63 9.29 -6.00
CA TYR A 358 -8.40 10.56 -6.69
C TYR A 358 -9.56 10.93 -7.62
N ARG A 359 -10.03 9.98 -8.45
CA ARG A 359 -11.18 10.17 -9.36
C ARG A 359 -12.45 10.51 -8.60
N LEU A 360 -12.74 9.82 -7.50
CA LEU A 360 -13.84 10.19 -6.59
C LEU A 360 -13.65 11.59 -6.01
N GLY A 361 -12.43 11.94 -5.60
CA GLY A 361 -12.10 13.28 -5.15
C GLY A 361 -12.40 14.35 -6.19
N GLN A 362 -12.11 14.09 -7.47
CA GLN A 362 -12.47 14.99 -8.57
C GLN A 362 -13.99 15.12 -8.70
N VAL A 363 -14.74 14.01 -8.68
CA VAL A 363 -16.21 14.02 -8.76
C VAL A 363 -16.84 14.78 -7.59
N TYR A 364 -16.35 14.57 -6.37
CA TYR A 364 -16.84 15.31 -5.20
C TYR A 364 -16.35 16.75 -5.11
N SER A 365 -15.48 17.19 -6.02
CA SER A 365 -14.99 18.57 -6.11
C SER A 365 -15.63 19.34 -7.28
N LEU A 366 -16.58 18.74 -7.99
CA LEU A 366 -17.23 19.37 -9.14
C LEU A 366 -18.06 20.60 -8.72
N PRO A 367 -18.06 21.68 -9.53
CA PRO A 367 -18.99 22.78 -9.37
C PRO A 367 -20.45 22.30 -9.45
N LEU A 368 -21.34 22.98 -8.73
CA LEU A 368 -22.76 22.62 -8.67
C LEU A 368 -23.43 22.65 -10.04
N GLU A 369 -23.06 23.62 -10.86
CA GLU A 369 -23.58 23.78 -12.22
C GLU A 369 -23.23 22.55 -13.09
N LYS A 370 -22.10 21.90 -12.81
CA LYS A 370 -21.68 20.67 -13.49
C LYS A 370 -22.37 19.44 -12.90
N ILE A 371 -22.57 19.40 -11.58
CA ILE A 371 -23.32 18.31 -10.92
C ILE A 371 -24.77 18.24 -11.45
N ASP A 372 -25.40 19.38 -11.72
CA ASP A 372 -26.75 19.44 -12.28
C ASP A 372 -26.84 18.84 -13.70
N THR A 373 -25.73 18.80 -14.44
CA THR A 373 -25.66 18.16 -15.77
C THR A 373 -25.54 16.64 -15.74
N ILE A 374 -25.32 16.04 -14.56
CA ILE A 374 -25.25 14.58 -14.41
C ILE A 374 -26.64 13.99 -14.68
N LYS A 375 -26.70 13.05 -15.63
CA LYS A 375 -27.94 12.42 -16.08
C LYS A 375 -28.51 11.45 -15.07
N ASP A 376 -27.65 10.65 -14.42
CA ASP A 376 -28.08 9.71 -13.40
C ASP A 376 -28.50 10.48 -12.13
N ARG A 377 -29.81 10.47 -11.87
CA ARG A 377 -30.37 11.16 -10.71
C ARG A 377 -29.85 10.60 -9.40
N VAL A 378 -29.65 9.28 -9.29
CA VAL A 378 -29.19 8.65 -8.05
C VAL A 378 -27.79 9.14 -7.72
N VAL A 379 -26.90 9.16 -8.72
CA VAL A 379 -25.55 9.71 -8.59
C VAL A 379 -25.57 11.19 -8.22
N ARG A 380 -26.34 12.00 -8.94
CA ARG A 380 -26.45 13.42 -8.66
C ARG A 380 -26.92 13.67 -7.23
N ASP A 381 -27.96 12.96 -6.80
CA ASP A 381 -28.50 13.08 -5.44
C ASP A 381 -27.49 12.58 -4.40
N GLU A 382 -26.73 11.52 -4.68
CA GLU A 382 -25.64 11.04 -3.82
C GLU A 382 -24.53 12.08 -3.65
N ILE A 383 -24.03 12.65 -4.75
CA ILE A 383 -23.01 13.69 -4.76
C ILE A 383 -23.50 14.94 -4.01
N LEU A 384 -24.70 15.43 -4.32
CA LEU A 384 -25.29 16.61 -3.67
C LEU A 384 -25.53 16.40 -2.17
N ASN A 385 -25.83 15.18 -1.74
CA ASN A 385 -26.04 14.85 -0.33
C ASN A 385 -24.73 14.48 0.41
N HIS A 386 -23.63 14.29 -0.32
CA HIS A 386 -22.35 13.96 0.29
C HIS A 386 -21.93 15.09 1.26
N PRO A 387 -21.49 14.78 2.50
CA PRO A 387 -21.20 15.79 3.51
C PRO A 387 -20.28 16.92 3.04
N CYS A 388 -19.31 16.61 2.18
CA CYS A 388 -18.37 17.60 1.66
C CYS A 388 -19.01 18.67 0.76
N ILE A 389 -20.11 18.35 0.07
CA ILE A 389 -20.82 19.26 -0.86
C ILE A 389 -22.07 19.85 -0.19
N ALA A 390 -22.86 18.98 0.47
CA ALA A 390 -24.09 19.36 1.14
C ALA A 390 -23.85 20.39 2.27
N TRP A 391 -22.71 20.31 2.95
CA TRP A 391 -22.45 21.19 4.10
C TRP A 391 -22.18 22.63 3.71
N PRO A 392 -21.29 22.94 2.75
CA PRO A 392 -21.15 24.30 2.21
C PRO A 392 -22.48 24.89 1.73
N GLN A 393 -23.29 24.15 0.96
CA GLN A 393 -24.60 24.61 0.50
C GLN A 393 -25.60 24.84 1.64
N ARG A 394 -25.68 23.90 2.60
CA ARG A 394 -26.55 24.08 3.78
C ARG A 394 -26.09 25.28 4.60
N LEU A 395 -24.78 25.50 4.70
CA LEU A 395 -24.22 26.67 5.36
C LEU A 395 -24.58 27.97 4.62
N ASP A 396 -24.51 27.98 3.30
CA ASP A 396 -24.86 29.16 2.51
C ASP A 396 -26.35 29.47 2.53
N ASN A 397 -27.21 28.46 2.41
CA ASN A 397 -28.66 28.60 2.52
C ASN A 397 -29.09 28.95 3.94
N MET A 398 -28.42 28.41 4.96
CA MET A 398 -28.63 28.83 6.35
C MET A 398 -28.16 30.26 6.59
N ALA A 399 -27.02 30.66 6.03
CA ALA A 399 -26.54 32.04 6.14
C ALA A 399 -27.46 33.02 5.40
N LEU A 400 -27.95 32.68 4.21
CA LEU A 400 -28.92 33.48 3.44
C LEU A 400 -30.28 33.58 4.15
N SER A 401 -30.82 32.47 4.65
CA SER A 401 -32.07 32.50 5.42
C SER A 401 -31.91 33.25 6.74
N PHE A 402 -30.74 33.17 7.38
CA PHE A 402 -30.43 33.96 8.57
C PHE A 402 -30.32 35.45 8.24
N VAL A 403 -29.57 35.85 7.21
CA VAL A 403 -29.47 37.24 6.74
C VAL A 403 -30.84 37.80 6.35
N ASN A 404 -31.69 37.01 5.69
CA ASN A 404 -33.05 37.43 5.35
C ASN A 404 -33.97 37.54 6.56
N ARG A 405 -33.77 36.69 7.60
CA ARG A 405 -34.55 36.69 8.84
C ARG A 405 -34.12 37.79 9.82
N PHE A 406 -32.86 38.19 9.74
CA PHE A 406 -32.24 39.23 10.57
C PHE A 406 -31.83 40.44 9.71
N ARG A 407 -32.52 40.65 8.59
CA ARG A 407 -32.34 41.86 7.79
C ARG A 407 -32.73 43.03 8.70
N PRO A 408 -31.83 43.99 8.98
CA PRO A 408 -32.14 45.08 9.88
C PRO A 408 -33.37 45.80 9.33
N GLU A 409 -34.41 45.95 10.15
CA GLU A 409 -35.30 47.08 9.92
C GLU A 409 -34.43 48.35 10.04
N PRO A 410 -34.64 49.39 9.22
CA PRO A 410 -33.74 50.55 9.12
C PRO A 410 -33.52 51.33 10.43
N THR A 411 -34.15 50.92 11.52
CA THR A 411 -34.10 51.51 12.85
C THR A 411 -33.34 50.66 13.89
N GLU A 412 -32.92 49.43 13.59
CA GLU A 412 -32.18 48.60 14.56
C GLU A 412 -30.67 48.90 14.56
N ASP A 413 -30.10 49.02 15.77
CA ASP A 413 -28.66 49.18 16.00
C ASP A 413 -27.88 47.95 15.46
N PRO A 414 -27.01 48.13 14.46
CA PRO A 414 -26.23 47.04 13.83
C PRO A 414 -25.41 46.24 14.84
N THR A 415 -24.97 46.87 15.93
CA THR A 415 -24.15 46.25 16.98
C THR A 415 -24.91 45.13 17.70
N GLY A 416 -26.22 45.33 17.94
CA GLY A 416 -27.09 44.34 18.57
C GLY A 416 -27.39 43.13 17.67
N LEU A 417 -27.48 43.34 16.36
CA LEU A 417 -27.67 42.30 15.36
C LEU A 417 -26.42 41.40 15.22
N ILE A 418 -25.24 42.01 15.18
CA ILE A 418 -23.96 41.29 15.15
C ILE A 418 -23.78 40.45 16.42
N GLN A 419 -24.12 40.99 17.59
CA GLN A 419 -24.04 40.26 18.86
C GLN A 419 -25.00 39.06 18.88
N LYS A 420 -26.24 39.21 18.41
CA LYS A 420 -27.19 38.09 18.27
C LYS A 420 -26.69 37.02 17.30
N GLY A 421 -26.07 37.43 16.17
CA GLY A 421 -25.44 36.52 15.21
C GLY A 421 -24.26 35.74 15.81
N MET A 422 -23.38 36.43 16.54
CA MET A 422 -22.23 35.85 17.25
C MET A 422 -22.65 34.87 18.35
N ASP A 423 -23.69 35.20 19.12
CA ASP A 423 -24.19 34.34 20.19
C ASP A 423 -24.90 33.09 19.64
N HIS A 424 -25.58 33.20 18.49
CA HIS A 424 -26.10 32.04 17.77
C HIS A 424 -24.97 31.15 17.20
N ALA A 425 -23.88 31.75 16.69
CA ALA A 425 -22.72 31.00 16.19
C ALA A 425 -21.92 30.30 17.31
N LYS A 426 -21.85 30.88 18.52
CA LYS A 426 -21.20 30.24 19.68
C LYS A 426 -21.83 28.89 20.05
N LEU A 427 -23.13 28.71 19.85
CA LEU A 427 -23.85 27.47 20.16
C LEU A 427 -23.55 26.30 19.22
N ARG A 428 -22.92 26.53 18.05
CA ARG A 428 -22.71 25.51 17.00
C ARG A 428 -21.25 25.13 16.73
N GLY A 429 -20.30 25.62 17.53
CA GLY A 429 -18.88 25.21 17.46
C GLY A 429 -17.95 26.17 16.72
N ALA A 430 -16.68 25.80 16.56
CA ALA A 430 -15.61 26.69 16.09
C ALA A 430 -15.60 26.92 14.57
N GLN A 431 -15.89 25.88 13.76
CA GLN A 431 -15.96 25.99 12.30
C GLN A 431 -17.11 26.90 11.84
N TRP A 432 -18.25 26.86 12.55
CA TRP A 432 -19.41 27.72 12.29
C TRP A 432 -19.11 29.21 12.52
N ARG A 433 -18.27 29.53 13.52
CA ARG A 433 -17.87 30.92 13.81
C ARG A 433 -17.03 31.53 12.68
N ALA A 434 -16.17 30.74 12.05
CA ALA A 434 -15.29 31.22 10.98
C ALA A 434 -16.04 31.56 9.68
N LEU A 435 -16.96 30.68 9.27
CA LEU A 435 -17.78 30.88 8.05
C LEU A 435 -18.83 31.99 8.22
N TYR A 436 -19.44 32.12 9.40
CA TYR A 436 -20.38 33.21 9.68
C TYR A 436 -19.70 34.59 9.63
N ALA A 437 -18.47 34.69 10.16
CA ALA A 437 -17.73 35.94 10.15
C ALA A 437 -17.34 36.38 8.73
N GLU A 438 -17.10 35.46 7.80
CA GLU A 438 -16.71 35.81 6.43
C GLU A 438 -17.88 36.45 5.65
N LYS A 439 -19.08 35.89 5.76
CA LYS A 439 -20.29 36.47 5.14
C LYS A 439 -20.73 37.78 5.80
N TRP A 440 -20.58 37.90 7.12
CA TRP A 440 -20.85 39.15 7.84
C TRP A 440 -19.79 40.22 7.55
N PHE A 441 -18.54 39.84 7.25
CA PHE A 441 -17.52 40.78 6.79
C PHE A 441 -17.94 41.46 5.49
N GLU A 442 -18.39 40.70 4.50
CA GLU A 442 -18.83 41.23 3.21
C GLU A 442 -20.03 42.16 3.37
N ILE A 443 -21.05 41.75 4.14
CA ILE A 443 -22.24 42.57 4.41
C ILE A 443 -21.88 43.86 5.18
N ALA A 444 -21.00 43.77 6.18
CA ALA A 444 -20.56 44.93 6.94
C ALA A 444 -19.68 45.86 6.12
N TYR A 445 -18.88 45.32 5.20
CA TYR A 445 -18.03 46.05 4.27
C TYR A 445 -18.85 46.85 3.27
N ASP A 446 -19.82 46.22 2.61
CA ASP A 446 -20.71 46.87 1.65
C ASP A 446 -21.59 47.96 2.29
N ALA A 447 -21.93 47.79 3.57
CA ALA A 447 -22.70 48.78 4.33
C ALA A 447 -21.84 49.83 5.07
N GLY A 448 -20.51 49.77 4.96
CA GLY A 448 -19.60 50.78 5.52
C GLY A 448 -19.41 50.73 7.04
N TYR A 449 -19.64 49.59 7.69
CA TYR A 449 -19.60 49.45 9.16
C TYR A 449 -18.21 49.06 9.68
N SER A 450 -17.38 50.06 9.99
CA SER A 450 -15.96 49.90 10.35
C SER A 450 -15.66 48.97 11.53
N GLU A 451 -16.45 48.98 12.61
CA GLU A 451 -16.21 48.10 13.77
C GLU A 451 -16.59 46.63 13.51
N ALA A 452 -17.64 46.39 12.73
CA ALA A 452 -18.10 45.06 12.34
C ALA A 452 -17.11 44.37 11.38
N ILE A 453 -16.53 45.16 10.47
CA ILE A 453 -15.46 44.76 9.55
C ILE A 453 -14.23 44.30 10.35
N LEU A 454 -13.83 45.03 11.40
CA LEU A 454 -12.66 44.70 12.22
C LEU A 454 -12.83 43.38 12.98
N GLU A 455 -13.99 43.12 13.56
CA GLU A 455 -14.21 41.89 14.33
C GLU A 455 -14.37 40.66 13.44
N CYS A 456 -14.99 40.82 12.26
CA CYS A 456 -15.07 39.75 11.26
C CYS A 456 -13.71 39.45 10.60
N ALA A 457 -12.88 40.47 10.34
CA ALA A 457 -11.50 40.29 9.90
C ALA A 457 -10.68 39.47 10.90
N ARG A 458 -10.86 39.71 12.20
CA ARG A 458 -10.18 38.98 13.29
C ARG A 458 -10.46 37.48 13.26
N ILE A 459 -11.68 37.09 12.92
CA ILE A 459 -12.12 35.70 12.85
C ILE A 459 -11.68 35.03 11.52
N ARG A 460 -11.72 35.76 10.40
CA ARG A 460 -11.19 35.31 9.10
C ARG A 460 -9.70 34.99 9.18
N TRP A 461 -8.95 35.83 9.88
CA TRP A 461 -7.53 35.64 10.14
C TRP A 461 -7.25 34.36 10.96
N PHE A 462 -8.14 34.00 11.89
CA PHE A 462 -8.03 32.77 12.68
C PHE A 462 -8.19 31.49 11.84
N ARG A 463 -9.03 31.51 10.79
CA ARG A 463 -9.22 30.39 9.84
C ARG A 463 -7.99 30.18 8.95
N GLN A 464 -7.48 31.25 8.35
CA GLN A 464 -6.23 31.19 7.56
C GLN A 464 -5.06 30.74 8.42
N PHE A 465 -4.96 31.24 9.66
CA PHE A 465 -3.93 30.82 10.60
C PHE A 465 -4.08 29.34 11.01
N TYR A 466 -5.31 28.83 11.23
CA TYR A 466 -5.53 27.42 11.57
C TYR A 466 -5.17 26.49 10.40
N GLN A 467 -5.55 26.85 9.17
CA GLN A 467 -5.17 26.10 7.97
C GLN A 467 -3.65 26.13 7.75
N GLN A 468 -3.01 27.29 7.92
CA GLN A 468 -1.56 27.41 7.87
C GLN A 468 -0.87 26.63 9.00
N ALA A 469 -1.42 26.60 10.21
CA ALA A 469 -0.90 25.82 11.34
C ALA A 469 -1.01 24.31 11.09
N VAL A 470 -2.10 23.83 10.47
CA VAL A 470 -2.27 22.43 10.06
C VAL A 470 -1.29 22.06 8.94
N GLU A 471 -1.10 22.94 7.96
CA GLU A 471 -0.07 22.83 6.91
C GLU A 471 1.36 22.87 7.49
N LEU A 472 1.59 23.61 8.59
CA LEU A 472 2.86 23.68 9.32
C LEU A 472 3.16 22.41 10.14
N ILE A 473 2.14 21.73 10.64
CA ILE A 473 2.28 20.49 11.42
C ILE A 473 2.52 19.28 10.51
N ARG A 474 2.08 19.34 9.24
CA ARG A 474 2.19 18.23 8.28
C ARG A 474 3.65 17.85 7.95
N PRO A 475 4.60 18.79 7.73
CA PRO A 475 6.04 18.49 7.54
C PRO A 475 6.76 17.99 8.80
N LEU A 476 6.31 18.40 9.99
CA LEU A 476 6.87 17.94 11.26
C LEU A 476 6.55 16.45 11.52
N ARG A 477 5.45 15.94 10.95
CA ARG A 477 5.11 14.50 10.95
C ARG A 477 5.85 13.69 9.88
N SER A 478 6.31 14.32 8.80
CA SER A 478 7.03 13.64 7.71
C SER A 478 8.56 13.76 7.78
N GLY A 479 9.10 14.47 8.79
CA GLY A 479 10.53 14.47 9.11
C GLY A 479 11.41 15.38 8.24
N ASN A 480 10.86 16.39 7.54
CA ASN A 480 11.66 17.26 6.67
C ASN A 480 11.41 18.77 6.93
N PRO A 481 12.29 19.48 7.67
CA PRO A 481 12.03 20.83 8.19
C PRO A 481 12.61 22.00 7.36
N ALA A 482 13.11 21.77 6.14
CA ALA A 482 13.97 22.72 5.42
C ALA A 482 13.30 23.97 4.80
N ARG A 483 12.13 24.42 5.28
CA ARG A 483 11.46 25.63 4.74
C ARG A 483 10.83 26.48 5.84
N PHE A 484 11.62 27.23 6.61
CA PHE A 484 11.05 28.32 7.43
C PHE A 484 11.96 29.55 7.45
N GLY A 485 11.40 30.68 7.00
CA GLY A 485 11.94 32.02 7.17
C GLY A 485 11.26 32.73 8.35
N THR A 486 11.98 33.67 8.94
CA THR A 486 11.67 34.38 10.18
C THR A 486 10.57 35.43 10.02
N GLN A 487 9.37 35.18 10.57
CA GLN A 487 8.45 36.22 11.04
C GLN A 487 7.43 35.59 12.00
N TRP A 488 7.61 35.81 13.31
CA TRP A 488 6.79 35.23 14.38
C TRP A 488 6.49 36.27 15.44
N ASP A 489 5.51 37.14 15.18
CA ASP A 489 5.17 38.23 16.10
C ASP A 489 3.87 38.00 16.90
N PHE A 490 3.07 36.98 16.60
CA PHE A 490 1.95 36.64 17.49
C PHE A 490 1.48 35.18 17.39
N ILE A 491 1.50 34.45 18.51
CA ILE A 491 1.05 33.05 18.61
C ILE A 491 -0.19 32.98 19.53
N PRO A 492 -1.36 32.48 19.07
CA PRO A 492 -2.55 32.30 19.91
C PRO A 492 -2.32 31.34 21.09
N ARG A 493 -3.05 31.52 22.20
CA ARG A 493 -2.89 30.66 23.41
C ARG A 493 -3.26 29.20 23.14
N GLU A 494 -4.18 28.98 22.21
CA GLU A 494 -4.74 27.69 21.85
C GLU A 494 -3.75 26.85 21.03
N ALA A 495 -2.96 27.48 20.15
CA ALA A 495 -1.87 26.83 19.43
C ALA A 495 -0.76 26.39 20.40
N LEU A 496 -0.49 27.20 21.42
CA LEU A 496 0.47 26.86 22.49
C LEU A 496 0.00 25.64 23.30
N ALA A 497 -1.31 25.55 23.59
CA ALA A 497 -1.90 24.42 24.30
C ALA A 497 -1.80 23.11 23.50
N LEU A 498 -1.99 23.17 22.17
CA LEU A 498 -1.84 22.01 21.29
C LEU A 498 -0.39 21.51 21.21
N VAL A 499 0.59 22.42 21.15
CA VAL A 499 2.02 22.06 21.20
C VAL A 499 2.37 21.44 22.56
N GLN A 500 1.80 21.96 23.65
CA GLN A 500 2.00 21.40 24.99
C GLN A 500 1.35 20.01 25.16
N GLU A 501 0.18 19.76 24.58
CA GLU A 501 -0.43 18.43 24.57
C GLU A 501 0.34 17.44 23.69
N TRP A 502 0.82 17.87 22.52
CA TRP A 502 1.64 17.03 21.64
C TRP A 502 2.98 16.63 22.30
N MET A 503 3.61 17.54 23.05
CA MET A 503 4.84 17.21 23.80
C MET A 503 4.62 16.17 24.92
N LYS A 504 3.38 15.86 25.30
CA LYS A 504 3.08 14.79 26.27
C LYS A 504 3.04 13.40 25.61
N THR A 505 3.05 13.29 24.28
CA THR A 505 3.09 11.98 23.61
C THR A 505 4.54 11.48 23.45
N PRO A 506 4.77 10.15 23.38
CA PRO A 506 6.11 9.59 23.21
C PRO A 506 6.82 10.08 21.94
N GLU A 507 6.06 10.29 20.86
CA GLU A 507 6.57 10.78 19.57
C GLU A 507 6.99 12.26 19.68
N GLY A 508 6.16 13.09 20.31
CA GLY A 508 6.48 14.50 20.53
C GLY A 508 7.71 14.67 21.44
N GLU A 509 7.79 13.88 22.51
CA GLU A 509 8.94 13.87 23.41
C GLU A 509 10.22 13.40 22.70
N SER A 510 10.14 12.34 21.89
CA SER A 510 11.26 11.82 21.11
C SER A 510 11.75 12.83 20.08
N LEU A 511 10.84 13.46 19.33
CA LEU A 511 11.19 14.44 18.30
C LEU A 511 11.85 15.68 18.93
N TYR A 512 11.30 16.17 20.04
CA TYR A 512 11.86 17.31 20.78
C TYR A 512 13.26 17.01 21.36
N LYS A 513 13.48 15.79 21.88
CA LYS A 513 14.79 15.36 22.42
C LYS A 513 15.82 15.11 21.34
N ASN A 514 15.43 14.65 20.16
CA ASN A 514 16.38 14.20 19.15
C ASN A 514 16.56 15.19 17.98
N ASN A 515 15.76 16.25 17.91
CA ASN A 515 15.82 17.24 16.83
C ASN A 515 16.02 18.67 17.38
N GLN A 516 17.18 19.25 17.09
CA GLN A 516 17.56 20.59 17.54
C GLN A 516 16.61 21.69 17.03
N VAL A 517 16.15 21.58 15.78
CA VAL A 517 15.25 22.57 15.17
C VAL A 517 13.88 22.53 15.83
N ALA A 518 13.35 21.33 16.08
CA ALA A 518 12.09 21.18 16.80
C ALA A 518 12.16 21.76 18.22
N ARG A 519 13.31 21.61 18.89
CA ARG A 519 13.57 22.17 20.22
C ARG A 519 13.60 23.70 20.19
N GLU A 520 14.36 24.29 19.27
CA GLU A 520 14.49 25.74 19.12
C GLU A 520 13.14 26.39 18.79
N CYS A 521 12.34 25.78 17.90
CA CYS A 521 11.00 26.27 17.59
C CYS A 521 10.09 26.27 18.81
N VAL A 522 10.03 25.16 19.55
CA VAL A 522 9.16 25.04 20.73
C VAL A 522 9.63 25.97 21.86
N ASP A 523 10.94 26.10 22.09
CA ASP A 523 11.51 27.02 23.07
C ASP A 523 11.18 28.48 22.75
N GLU A 524 11.30 28.89 21.48
CA GLU A 524 10.98 30.26 21.04
C GLU A 524 9.49 30.58 21.22
N MET A 525 8.61 29.62 20.91
CA MET A 525 7.15 29.75 21.12
C MET A 525 6.80 29.94 22.60
N LEU A 526 7.50 29.25 23.51
CA LEU A 526 7.24 29.33 24.96
C LEU A 526 7.82 30.62 25.59
N VAL A 527 8.97 31.10 25.12
CA VAL A 527 9.66 32.30 25.65
C VAL A 527 8.94 33.61 25.28
N LYS A 528 8.42 33.75 24.06
CA LYS A 528 7.83 35.02 23.57
C LYS A 528 6.54 35.47 24.30
N LYS A 529 5.85 34.61 25.06
CA LYS A 529 4.59 34.96 25.78
C LYS A 529 4.69 35.19 27.30
N LYS A 530 5.88 35.47 27.83
CA LYS A 530 6.08 35.74 29.29
C LYS A 530 5.59 34.61 30.21
N TYR A 531 5.52 33.36 29.75
CA TYR A 531 5.34 32.24 30.66
C TYR A 531 6.70 31.82 31.18
N VAL A 532 6.91 31.99 32.50
CA VAL A 532 8.05 31.38 33.19
C VAL A 532 7.88 29.87 33.04
N LEU A 533 8.83 29.22 32.36
CA LEU A 533 9.01 27.78 32.49
C LEU A 533 9.14 27.49 34.00
N LYS A 534 8.07 27.01 34.64
CA LYS A 534 8.25 26.31 35.91
C LYS A 534 9.20 25.15 35.58
N PRO A 535 10.33 25.00 36.28
CA PRO A 535 11.31 23.99 35.94
C PRO A 535 10.61 22.63 35.97
N LEU A 536 10.49 22.02 34.79
CA LEU A 536 10.20 20.59 34.68
C LEU A 536 11.30 19.89 35.48
N LYS A 537 10.88 19.04 36.42
CA LYS A 537 11.73 18.44 37.44
C LYS A 537 13.02 17.88 36.82
N SER A 538 14.15 18.45 37.27
CA SER A 538 15.54 17.99 37.23
C SER A 538 16.01 17.30 35.94
N GLY A 539 16.81 18.03 35.14
CA GLY A 539 17.68 17.44 34.10
C GLY A 539 17.79 18.22 32.79
N TYR A 540 17.07 19.33 32.62
CA TYR A 540 17.04 20.08 31.36
C TYR A 540 18.05 21.23 31.34
N GLU A 541 19.01 21.20 30.40
CA GLU A 541 19.82 22.37 30.06
C GLU A 541 19.09 23.23 29.02
N ALA A 542 18.88 24.51 29.34
CA ALA A 542 18.29 25.47 28.41
C ALA A 542 19.22 25.68 27.20
N SER A 543 18.65 25.94 26.02
CA SER A 543 19.44 26.21 24.81
C SER A 543 20.36 27.43 24.99
N PRO A 544 21.50 27.52 24.28
CA PRO A 544 22.45 28.63 24.41
C PRO A 544 21.83 30.01 24.17
N ALA A 545 20.83 30.11 23.29
CA ALA A 545 20.08 31.33 23.04
C ALA A 545 19.27 31.77 24.27
N VAL A 546 18.59 30.82 24.93
CA VAL A 546 17.83 31.08 26.17
C VAL A 546 18.77 31.41 27.34
N GLN A 547 19.92 30.74 27.44
CA GLN A 547 20.94 31.07 28.46
C GLN A 547 21.49 32.48 28.28
N LYS A 548 21.75 32.91 27.03
CA LYS A 548 22.21 34.27 26.72
C LYS A 548 21.17 35.32 27.13
N LEU A 549 19.90 35.08 26.79
CA LEU A 549 18.79 35.99 27.11
C LEU A 549 18.50 36.07 28.62
N MET A 550 18.67 34.95 29.33
CA MET A 550 18.58 34.92 30.81
C MET A 550 19.70 35.74 31.46
N ARG A 551 20.95 35.64 30.95
CA ARG A 551 22.09 36.45 31.42
C ARG A 551 21.92 37.93 31.11
N GLU A 552 21.44 38.28 29.91
CA GLU A 552 21.15 39.66 29.52
C GLU A 552 20.05 40.28 30.42
N LYS A 553 19.09 39.47 30.86
CA LYS A 553 18.02 39.90 31.75
C LYS A 553 18.43 40.01 33.22
N GLU A 554 19.36 39.16 33.69
CA GLU A 554 19.99 39.32 35.01
C GLU A 554 20.93 40.53 35.05
N ALA A 555 21.62 40.83 33.96
CA ALA A 555 22.46 42.03 33.84
C ALA A 555 21.66 43.34 33.74
N ALA A 556 20.41 43.27 33.30
CA ALA A 556 19.49 44.42 33.20
C ALA A 556 18.68 44.68 34.49
N LYS A 557 18.74 43.77 35.46
CA LYS A 557 18.22 43.97 36.83
C LYS A 557 19.32 44.49 37.73
#